data_AF-A0A9D2LYM0-F1
#
_entry.id   AF-A0A9D2LYM0-F1
#
_cell.length_a   1.000
_cell.length_b   1.000
_cell.length_c   1.000
_cell.angle_alpha   90.00
_cell.angle_beta   90.00
_cell.angle_gamma   90.00
#
_symmetry.space_group_name_H-M   'P 1'
#
loop_
_entity.id
_entity.type
_entity.pdbx_description
1 polymer ?
#
loop_
_entity_poly.entity_id
_entity_poly.type
_entity_poly.pdbx_seq_one_letter_code
_entity_poly.pdbx_strand_id
1 'polypeptide(L)'
;KGAFSNTSCGIHIHVEAAAFNARTLRNLVNIFYSKEDLLFSALQVRESRWGYCKPMDERFLQELNRKRPQTMRAFQKIWYGGEDGSNTHYHPSRYSALNLHSVFSHGTLEFRLFNSTVEHAGKIKADIQLCLAICAQALNQRAASHTKTQTTNPAYTFRTWLLRLGMIGDEFATARKHLLENLEGNLAWRDPAQAERQRERMRQAALERLPQPDSYPHDEHDQFEDQPSDEPENVQENDQDEDQGFTMQM
;
A
#
# COMPACT_ATOMS: atom_id res chain seq x y z
N LYS A 1 -30.69 -3.05 16.87
CA LYS A 1 -29.56 -3.99 16.62
C LYS A 1 -28.91 -3.56 15.31
N GLY A 2 -27.67 -3.09 15.33
CA GLY A 2 -26.92 -2.72 14.12
C GLY A 2 -26.27 -3.94 13.45
N ALA A 3 -25.71 -3.74 12.25
CA ALA A 3 -24.89 -4.75 11.59
C ALA A 3 -23.54 -4.89 12.31
N PHE A 4 -23.03 -6.12 12.43
CA PHE A 4 -21.70 -6.39 12.98
C PHE A 4 -20.90 -7.25 11.99
N SER A 5 -19.60 -6.98 11.87
CA SER A 5 -18.64 -7.81 11.12
C SER A 5 -17.64 -8.41 12.10
N ASN A 6 -17.30 -9.68 11.91
CA ASN A 6 -16.23 -10.35 12.65
C ASN A 6 -15.15 -10.85 11.67
N THR A 7 -14.14 -11.55 12.19
CA THR A 7 -13.00 -12.02 11.40
C THR A 7 -13.33 -13.11 10.37
N SER A 8 -14.52 -13.70 10.40
CA SER A 8 -14.99 -14.65 9.39
C SER A 8 -15.83 -14.00 8.28
N CYS A 9 -16.16 -12.70 8.41
CA CYS A 9 -16.93 -11.98 7.40
C CYS A 9 -16.03 -11.50 6.24
N GLY A 10 -16.42 -11.82 5.01
CA GLY A 10 -15.80 -11.32 3.78
C GLY A 10 -16.80 -10.57 2.89
N ILE A 11 -16.30 -9.75 1.98
CA ILE A 11 -17.10 -9.09 0.94
C ILE A 11 -16.76 -9.73 -0.41
N HIS A 12 -17.79 -10.09 -1.17
CA HIS A 12 -17.65 -10.57 -2.54
C HIS A 12 -18.22 -9.53 -3.49
N ILE A 13 -17.42 -9.12 -4.48
CA ILE A 13 -17.82 -8.13 -5.47
C ILE A 13 -18.04 -8.83 -6.79
N HIS A 14 -19.25 -8.68 -7.34
CA HIS A 14 -19.63 -9.22 -8.64
C HIS A 14 -19.63 -8.10 -9.69
N VAL A 15 -18.88 -8.31 -10.77
CA VAL A 15 -18.84 -7.41 -11.93
C VAL A 15 -19.39 -8.16 -13.13
N GLU A 16 -20.25 -7.52 -13.92
CA GLU A 16 -20.83 -8.14 -15.11
C GLU A 16 -19.75 -8.60 -16.10
N ALA A 17 -19.87 -9.83 -16.61
CA ALA A 17 -18.89 -10.44 -17.50
C ALA A 17 -19.24 -10.32 -18.99
N ALA A 18 -20.38 -9.70 -19.35
CA ALA A 18 -20.89 -9.65 -20.73
C ALA A 18 -19.90 -9.01 -21.74
N ALA A 19 -19.12 -8.03 -21.30
CA ALA A 19 -18.09 -7.38 -22.13
C ALA A 19 -16.84 -8.26 -22.35
N PHE A 20 -16.69 -9.37 -21.63
CA PHE A 20 -15.52 -10.22 -21.70
C PHE A 20 -15.65 -11.30 -22.77
N ASN A 21 -14.55 -11.51 -23.50
CA ASN A 21 -14.34 -12.66 -24.35
C ASN A 21 -13.16 -13.48 -23.80
N ALA A 22 -12.87 -14.65 -24.38
CA ALA A 22 -11.81 -15.52 -23.89
C ALA A 22 -10.43 -14.83 -23.83
N ARG A 23 -10.14 -13.89 -24.73
CA ARG A 23 -8.89 -13.13 -24.74
C ARG A 23 -8.84 -12.12 -23.59
N THR A 24 -9.87 -11.28 -23.43
CA THR A 24 -9.89 -10.27 -22.36
C THR A 24 -10.02 -10.91 -20.99
N LEU A 25 -10.73 -12.03 -20.88
CA LEU A 25 -10.79 -12.83 -19.65
C LEU A 25 -9.42 -13.43 -19.30
N ARG A 26 -8.66 -13.91 -20.31
CA ARG A 26 -7.27 -14.32 -20.09
C ARG A 26 -6.40 -13.16 -19.60
N ASN A 27 -6.59 -11.97 -20.17
CA ASN A 27 -5.86 -10.78 -19.72
C ASN A 27 -6.19 -10.45 -18.27
N LEU A 28 -7.45 -10.52 -17.87
CA LEU A 28 -7.88 -10.32 -16.49
C LEU A 28 -7.16 -11.26 -15.53
N VAL A 29 -7.20 -12.56 -15.84
CA VAL A 29 -6.54 -13.59 -15.04
C VAL A 29 -5.04 -13.31 -14.92
N ASN A 30 -4.38 -12.97 -16.02
CA ASN A 30 -2.94 -12.70 -16.03
C ASN A 30 -2.59 -11.43 -15.24
N ILE A 31 -3.38 -10.35 -15.38
CA ILE A 31 -3.19 -9.11 -14.62
C ILE A 31 -3.33 -9.39 -13.13
N PHE A 32 -4.42 -10.07 -12.74
CA PHE A 32 -4.70 -10.43 -11.37
C PHE A 32 -3.58 -11.28 -10.77
N TYR A 33 -3.20 -12.37 -11.44
CA TYR A 33 -2.14 -13.26 -10.98
C TYR A 33 -0.79 -12.55 -10.87
N SER A 34 -0.46 -11.65 -11.81
CA SER A 34 0.80 -10.89 -11.75
C SER A 34 0.94 -10.02 -10.50
N LYS A 35 -0.18 -9.66 -9.86
CA LYS A 35 -0.25 -8.80 -8.67
C LYS A 35 -0.87 -9.50 -7.46
N GLU A 36 -1.09 -10.80 -7.54
CA GLU A 36 -1.82 -11.56 -6.52
C GLU A 36 -1.19 -11.40 -5.14
N ASP A 37 0.12 -11.59 -5.04
CA ASP A 37 0.84 -11.48 -3.76
C ASP A 37 0.70 -10.06 -3.17
N LEU A 38 0.82 -9.03 -4.01
CA LEU A 38 0.65 -7.63 -3.58
C LEU A 38 -0.80 -7.33 -3.16
N LEU A 39 -1.79 -7.89 -3.85
CA LEU A 39 -3.21 -7.74 -3.50
C LEU A 39 -3.51 -8.40 -2.16
N PHE A 40 -2.98 -9.59 -1.93
CA PHE A 40 -3.15 -10.32 -0.67
C PHE A 40 -2.50 -9.57 0.49
N SER A 41 -1.30 -9.02 0.30
CA SER A 41 -0.64 -8.17 1.30
C SER A 41 -1.40 -6.87 1.55
N ALA A 42 -1.80 -6.14 0.49
CA ALA A 42 -2.48 -4.85 0.60
C ALA A 42 -3.82 -4.96 1.35
N LEU A 43 -4.56 -6.04 1.12
CA LEU A 43 -5.88 -6.26 1.72
C LEU A 43 -5.84 -7.12 2.98
N GLN A 44 -4.65 -7.55 3.40
CA GLN A 44 -4.43 -8.42 4.55
C GLN A 44 -5.30 -9.68 4.51
N VAL A 45 -5.27 -10.39 3.37
CA VAL A 45 -6.00 -11.64 3.20
C VAL A 45 -5.32 -12.73 4.05
N ARG A 46 -5.95 -13.12 5.15
CA ARG A 46 -5.41 -14.13 6.07
C ARG A 46 -5.41 -15.53 5.45
N GLU A 47 -4.40 -16.33 5.76
CA GLU A 47 -4.31 -17.74 5.33
C GLU A 47 -5.51 -18.58 5.79
N SER A 48 -6.08 -18.26 6.95
CA SER A 48 -7.31 -18.92 7.43
C SER A 48 -8.50 -18.76 6.48
N ARG A 49 -8.47 -17.76 5.60
CA ARG A 49 -9.49 -17.55 4.56
C ARG A 49 -9.20 -18.29 3.26
N TRP A 50 -8.03 -18.93 3.10
CA TRP A 50 -7.72 -19.69 1.90
C TRP A 50 -8.67 -20.87 1.68
N GLY A 51 -9.45 -21.31 2.67
CA GLY A 51 -10.58 -22.22 2.42
C GLY A 51 -11.64 -21.65 1.46
N TYR A 52 -11.78 -20.31 1.43
CA TYR A 52 -12.84 -19.58 0.72
C TYR A 52 -12.33 -18.62 -0.37
N CYS A 53 -11.06 -18.22 -0.31
CA CYS A 53 -10.38 -17.34 -1.28
C CYS A 53 -8.93 -17.80 -1.55
N LYS A 54 -8.78 -19.00 -2.11
CA LYS A 54 -7.49 -19.58 -2.51
C LYS A 54 -6.77 -18.66 -3.51
N PRO A 55 -5.43 -18.61 -3.45
CA PRO A 55 -4.65 -18.17 -4.59
C PRO A 55 -5.04 -18.92 -5.88
N MET A 56 -4.79 -18.31 -7.02
CA MET A 56 -5.06 -18.89 -8.32
C MET A 56 -4.26 -20.18 -8.52
N ASP A 57 -4.92 -21.21 -9.06
CA ASP A 57 -4.27 -22.49 -9.35
C ASP A 57 -3.24 -22.32 -10.48
N GLU A 58 -1.97 -22.61 -10.17
CA GLU A 58 -0.86 -22.53 -11.10
C GLU A 58 -1.04 -23.50 -12.28
N ARG A 59 -1.65 -24.66 -12.06
CA ARG A 59 -1.94 -25.61 -13.15
C ARG A 59 -2.89 -24.98 -14.16
N PHE A 60 -3.97 -24.36 -13.69
CA PHE A 60 -4.90 -23.64 -14.54
C PHE A 60 -4.19 -22.53 -15.33
N LEU A 61 -3.34 -21.74 -14.68
CA LEU A 61 -2.62 -20.64 -15.32
C LEU A 61 -1.65 -21.12 -16.40
N GLN A 62 -0.91 -22.20 -16.14
CA GLN A 62 -0.01 -22.82 -17.11
C GLN A 62 -0.80 -23.34 -18.32
N GLU A 63 -1.90 -24.05 -18.10
CA GLU A 63 -2.74 -24.54 -19.18
C GLU A 63 -3.39 -23.41 -19.98
N LEU A 64 -3.88 -22.38 -19.31
CA LEU A 64 -4.50 -21.20 -19.93
C LEU A 64 -3.52 -20.47 -20.84
N ASN A 65 -2.30 -20.23 -20.37
CA ASN A 65 -1.27 -19.50 -21.13
C ASN A 65 -0.62 -20.35 -22.23
N ARG A 66 -0.61 -21.68 -22.08
CA ARG A 66 -0.19 -22.63 -23.13
C ARG A 66 -1.22 -22.75 -24.25
N LYS A 67 -2.49 -22.99 -23.91
CA LYS A 67 -3.56 -23.25 -24.88
C LYS A 67 -4.12 -21.99 -25.52
N ARG A 68 -4.06 -20.84 -24.83
CA ARG A 68 -4.57 -19.53 -25.29
C ARG A 68 -5.96 -19.62 -25.96
N PRO A 69 -7.00 -19.99 -25.18
CA PRO A 69 -8.33 -20.24 -25.74
C PRO A 69 -8.87 -19.01 -26.49
N GLN A 70 -9.51 -19.26 -27.63
CA GLN A 70 -10.16 -18.22 -28.45
C GLN A 70 -11.67 -18.10 -28.18
N THR A 71 -12.28 -19.12 -27.57
CA THR A 71 -13.72 -19.16 -27.27
C THR A 71 -13.96 -19.34 -25.78
N MET A 72 -15.09 -18.83 -25.28
CA MET A 72 -15.47 -18.96 -23.87
C MET A 72 -15.62 -20.43 -23.46
N ARG A 73 -16.14 -21.28 -24.35
CA ARG A 73 -16.23 -22.74 -24.12
C ARG A 73 -14.86 -23.40 -23.94
N ALA A 74 -13.87 -23.01 -24.75
CA ALA A 74 -12.51 -23.53 -24.60
C ALA A 74 -11.88 -23.04 -23.29
N PHE A 75 -12.14 -21.80 -22.89
CA PHE A 75 -11.71 -21.27 -21.60
C PHE A 75 -12.34 -22.05 -20.43
N GLN A 76 -13.66 -22.25 -20.48
CA GLN A 76 -14.44 -23.01 -19.50
C GLN A 76 -13.88 -24.41 -19.29
N LYS A 77 -13.56 -25.11 -20.38
CA LYS A 77 -12.94 -26.44 -20.34
C LYS A 77 -11.61 -26.45 -19.58
N ILE A 78 -10.80 -25.40 -19.74
CA ILE A 78 -9.52 -25.26 -19.02
C ILE A 78 -9.77 -24.96 -17.54
N TRP A 79 -10.73 -24.08 -17.24
CA TRP A 79 -11.09 -23.73 -15.86
C TRP A 79 -11.56 -24.93 -15.03
N TYR A 80 -12.39 -25.80 -15.61
CA TYR A 80 -12.86 -27.02 -14.94
C TYR A 80 -11.90 -28.21 -15.07
N GLY A 81 -10.82 -28.08 -15.85
CA GLY A 81 -9.86 -29.17 -16.09
C GLY A 81 -10.44 -30.36 -16.86
N GLY A 82 -11.58 -30.19 -17.55
CA GLY A 82 -12.31 -31.31 -18.15
C GLY A 82 -13.75 -30.97 -18.51
N GLU A 83 -14.69 -31.74 -17.98
CA GLU A 83 -16.12 -31.58 -18.21
C GLU A 83 -16.68 -30.29 -17.61
N ASP A 84 -17.84 -29.88 -18.10
CA ASP A 84 -18.47 -28.65 -17.65
C ASP A 84 -19.03 -28.78 -16.22
N GLY A 85 -18.42 -28.06 -15.28
CA GLY A 85 -18.88 -27.96 -13.89
C GLY A 85 -19.78 -26.77 -13.59
N SER A 86 -20.25 -26.02 -14.60
CA SER A 86 -21.01 -24.77 -14.44
C SER A 86 -22.33 -24.91 -13.69
N ASN A 87 -22.99 -26.07 -13.80
CA ASN A 87 -24.24 -26.35 -13.11
C ASN A 87 -24.04 -26.86 -11.66
N THR A 88 -22.80 -27.11 -11.26
CA THR A 88 -22.49 -27.66 -9.93
C THR A 88 -22.40 -26.54 -8.90
N HIS A 89 -23.44 -26.42 -8.07
CA HIS A 89 -23.54 -25.33 -7.08
C HIS A 89 -22.32 -25.27 -6.14
N TYR A 90 -21.80 -26.39 -5.64
CA TYR A 90 -20.61 -26.42 -4.77
C TYR A 90 -19.36 -26.92 -5.49
N HIS A 91 -19.08 -26.39 -6.69
CA HIS A 91 -17.88 -26.78 -7.41
C HIS A 91 -16.60 -26.28 -6.70
N PRO A 92 -15.54 -27.11 -6.55
CA PRO A 92 -14.30 -26.70 -5.88
C PRO A 92 -13.62 -25.47 -6.45
N SER A 93 -13.80 -25.20 -7.75
CA SER A 93 -13.25 -24.02 -8.43
C SER A 93 -13.85 -22.69 -7.96
N ARG A 94 -14.96 -22.69 -7.18
CA ARG A 94 -15.58 -21.45 -6.68
C ARG A 94 -14.70 -20.71 -5.67
N TYR A 95 -13.82 -21.43 -4.98
CA TYR A 95 -13.11 -20.91 -3.82
C TYR A 95 -11.78 -20.26 -4.16
N SER A 96 -11.63 -19.69 -5.36
CA SER A 96 -10.46 -18.89 -5.76
C SER A 96 -10.71 -17.40 -5.50
N ALA A 97 -9.66 -16.63 -5.20
CA ALA A 97 -9.75 -15.20 -4.96
C ALA A 97 -10.38 -14.43 -6.15
N LEU A 98 -10.06 -14.86 -7.37
CA LEU A 98 -10.79 -14.52 -8.58
C LEU A 98 -11.62 -15.74 -9.03
N ASN A 99 -12.91 -15.74 -8.72
CA ASN A 99 -13.79 -16.85 -9.05
C ASN A 99 -14.38 -16.70 -10.46
N LEU A 100 -13.92 -17.54 -11.38
CA LEU A 100 -14.42 -17.58 -12.75
C LEU A 100 -15.60 -18.55 -12.94
N HIS A 101 -15.92 -19.40 -11.96
CA HIS A 101 -17.13 -20.22 -12.03
C HIS A 101 -18.39 -19.35 -12.15
N SER A 102 -18.41 -18.21 -11.43
CA SER A 102 -19.53 -17.26 -11.49
C SER A 102 -19.76 -16.68 -12.89
N VAL A 103 -18.73 -16.67 -13.75
CA VAL A 103 -18.87 -16.20 -15.14
C VAL A 103 -19.74 -17.17 -15.93
N PHE A 104 -19.55 -18.47 -15.71
CA PHE A 104 -20.24 -19.52 -16.45
C PHE A 104 -21.61 -19.85 -15.86
N SER A 105 -21.77 -19.71 -14.53
CA SER A 105 -23.04 -20.01 -13.86
C SER A 105 -24.00 -18.80 -13.79
N HIS A 106 -23.47 -17.58 -13.62
CA HIS A 106 -24.28 -16.38 -13.35
C HIS A 106 -23.99 -15.21 -14.30
N GLY A 107 -22.99 -15.32 -15.19
CA GLY A 107 -22.60 -14.23 -16.09
C GLY A 107 -21.82 -13.08 -15.42
N THR A 108 -21.25 -13.31 -14.23
CA THR A 108 -20.50 -12.28 -13.49
C THR A 108 -19.11 -12.77 -13.05
N LEU A 109 -18.13 -11.88 -13.06
CA LEU A 109 -16.82 -12.08 -12.42
C LEU A 109 -16.93 -11.81 -10.93
N GLU A 110 -16.49 -12.74 -10.09
CA GLU A 110 -16.57 -12.60 -8.63
C GLU A 110 -15.18 -12.45 -8.01
N PHE A 111 -14.96 -11.37 -7.26
CA PHE A 111 -13.77 -11.12 -6.46
C PHE A 111 -14.05 -11.41 -4.99
N ARG A 112 -13.26 -12.30 -4.37
CA ARG A 112 -13.50 -12.83 -3.01
C ARG A 112 -12.48 -12.40 -1.95
N LEU A 113 -11.59 -11.50 -2.33
CA LEU A 113 -10.41 -11.06 -1.58
C LEU A 113 -10.68 -10.04 -0.45
N PHE A 114 -11.88 -9.47 -0.37
CA PHE A 114 -12.14 -8.34 0.54
C PHE A 114 -12.56 -8.79 1.93
N ASN A 115 -12.04 -8.12 2.94
CA ASN A 115 -12.44 -8.30 4.34
C ASN A 115 -13.64 -7.42 4.66
N SER A 116 -14.62 -7.95 5.39
CA SER A 116 -15.83 -7.18 5.70
C SER A 116 -15.55 -6.09 6.73
N THR A 117 -16.10 -4.90 6.49
CA THR A 117 -16.06 -3.78 7.43
C THR A 117 -17.43 -3.12 7.45
N VAL A 118 -18.04 -2.97 8.62
CA VAL A 118 -19.33 -2.26 8.76
C VAL A 118 -19.17 -0.75 9.03
N GLU A 119 -17.97 -0.30 9.42
CA GLU A 119 -17.72 1.09 9.85
C GLU A 119 -17.01 1.96 8.80
N HIS A 120 -16.42 1.37 7.75
CA HIS A 120 -15.55 2.06 6.81
C HIS A 120 -16.08 2.03 5.37
N ALA A 121 -17.06 2.89 5.07
CA ALA A 121 -17.61 3.04 3.71
C ALA A 121 -16.54 3.35 2.65
N GLY A 122 -15.48 4.08 3.03
CA GLY A 122 -14.34 4.37 2.16
C GLY A 122 -13.55 3.14 1.69
N LYS A 123 -13.47 2.09 2.51
CA LYS A 123 -12.80 0.82 2.16
C LYS A 123 -13.61 0.05 1.13
N ILE A 124 -14.92 -0.09 1.35
CA ILE A 124 -15.83 -0.76 0.40
C ILE A 124 -15.83 -0.03 -0.95
N LYS A 125 -15.87 1.31 -0.94
CA LYS A 125 -15.75 2.11 -2.17
C LYS A 125 -14.43 1.84 -2.90
N ALA A 126 -13.31 1.80 -2.17
CA ALA A 126 -12.00 1.52 -2.74
C ALA A 126 -11.92 0.14 -3.37
N ASP A 127 -12.51 -0.87 -2.73
CA ASP A 127 -12.57 -2.25 -3.20
C ASP A 127 -13.34 -2.37 -4.52
N ILE A 128 -14.50 -1.71 -4.60
CA ILE A 128 -15.31 -1.64 -5.83
C ILE A 128 -14.53 -0.93 -6.95
N GLN A 129 -13.94 0.22 -6.66
CA GLN A 129 -13.14 0.97 -7.64
C GLN A 129 -11.95 0.15 -8.15
N LEU A 130 -11.28 -0.61 -7.27
CA LEU A 130 -10.19 -1.50 -7.65
C LEU A 130 -10.65 -2.61 -8.60
N CYS A 131 -11.75 -3.31 -8.27
CA CYS A 131 -12.33 -4.34 -9.15
C CYS A 131 -12.65 -3.78 -10.54
N LEU A 132 -13.32 -2.62 -10.59
CA LEU A 132 -13.69 -1.98 -11.84
C LEU A 132 -12.47 -1.55 -12.65
N ALA A 133 -11.45 -0.99 -12.00
CA ALA A 133 -10.23 -0.57 -12.67
C ALA A 133 -9.44 -1.76 -13.26
N ILE A 134 -9.34 -2.87 -12.53
CA ILE A 134 -8.71 -4.11 -13.01
C ILE A 134 -9.47 -4.67 -14.22
N CYS A 135 -10.80 -4.72 -14.15
CA CYS A 135 -11.66 -5.15 -15.26
C CYS A 135 -11.48 -4.23 -16.48
N ALA A 136 -11.48 -2.92 -16.30
CA ALA A 136 -11.26 -1.95 -17.36
C ALA A 136 -9.88 -2.12 -18.02
N GLN A 137 -8.82 -2.36 -17.23
CA GLN A 137 -7.50 -2.64 -17.77
C GLN A 137 -7.52 -3.91 -18.64
N ALA A 138 -8.14 -4.98 -18.15
CA ALA A 138 -8.20 -6.25 -18.87
C ALA A 138 -8.93 -6.16 -20.23
N LEU A 139 -10.00 -5.36 -20.29
CA LEU A 139 -10.78 -5.13 -21.51
C LEU A 139 -10.01 -4.29 -22.53
N ASN A 140 -9.31 -3.25 -22.08
CA ASN A 140 -8.62 -2.31 -22.96
C ASN A 140 -7.22 -2.78 -23.41
N GLN A 141 -6.61 -3.74 -22.70
CA GLN A 141 -5.25 -4.18 -23.00
C GLN A 141 -5.23 -5.30 -24.06
N ARG A 142 -4.29 -5.23 -25.01
CA ARG A 142 -4.12 -6.25 -26.06
C ARG A 142 -3.72 -7.61 -25.49
N ALA A 143 -2.77 -7.62 -24.56
CA ALA A 143 -2.24 -8.81 -23.90
C ALA A 143 -1.66 -8.45 -22.54
N ALA A 144 -1.76 -9.35 -21.57
CA ALA A 144 -1.13 -9.21 -20.26
C ALA A 144 -0.14 -10.34 -19.94
N SER A 145 0.97 -10.00 -19.28
CA SER A 145 1.94 -10.96 -18.77
C SER A 145 1.41 -11.65 -17.50
N HIS A 146 1.66 -12.95 -17.38
CA HIS A 146 1.34 -13.76 -16.20
C HIS A 146 2.53 -13.88 -15.23
N THR A 147 3.64 -13.17 -15.46
CA THR A 147 4.80 -13.21 -14.55
C THR A 147 4.45 -12.52 -13.23
N LYS A 148 4.62 -13.21 -12.11
CA LYS A 148 4.46 -12.62 -10.77
C LYS A 148 5.40 -11.45 -10.57
N THR A 149 4.90 -10.39 -9.95
CA THR A 149 5.68 -9.18 -9.70
C THR A 149 6.55 -9.38 -8.47
N GLN A 150 7.86 -9.52 -8.68
CA GLN A 150 8.82 -9.50 -7.59
C GLN A 150 9.33 -8.07 -7.38
N THR A 151 9.34 -7.62 -6.13
CA THR A 151 9.79 -6.27 -5.79
C THR A 151 10.35 -6.22 -4.38
N THR A 152 11.35 -5.37 -4.19
CA THR A 152 11.91 -5.03 -2.88
C THR A 152 11.13 -3.90 -2.19
N ASN A 153 10.27 -3.19 -2.92
CA ASN A 153 9.41 -2.14 -2.40
C ASN A 153 7.96 -2.33 -2.87
N PRO A 154 7.16 -3.11 -2.11
CA PRO A 154 5.75 -3.35 -2.38
C PRO A 154 4.92 -2.08 -2.50
N ALA A 155 5.06 -1.12 -1.58
CA ALA A 155 4.29 0.12 -1.55
C ALA A 155 4.47 0.96 -2.83
N TYR A 156 5.72 1.19 -3.26
CA TYR A 156 6.01 1.88 -4.51
C TYR A 156 5.43 1.15 -5.74
N THR A 157 5.64 -0.16 -5.79
CA THR A 157 5.25 -1.00 -6.93
C THR A 157 3.74 -1.05 -7.09
N PHE A 158 3.02 -1.15 -5.97
CA PHE A 158 1.57 -1.14 -5.97
C PHE A 158 1.03 0.24 -6.32
N ARG A 159 1.57 1.32 -5.73
CA ARG A 159 1.18 2.69 -6.08
C ARG A 159 1.32 2.96 -7.58
N THR A 160 2.46 2.64 -8.17
CA THR A 160 2.68 2.83 -9.62
C THR A 160 1.76 1.96 -10.48
N TRP A 161 1.32 0.80 -9.98
CA TRP A 161 0.29 0.01 -10.65
C TRP A 161 -1.10 0.66 -10.54
N LEU A 162 -1.51 1.16 -9.37
CA LEU A 162 -2.77 1.89 -9.20
C LEU A 162 -2.86 3.13 -10.12
N LEU A 163 -1.75 3.84 -10.32
CA LEU A 163 -1.69 4.96 -11.26
C LEU A 163 -1.88 4.50 -12.71
N ARG A 164 -1.29 3.36 -13.11
CA ARG A 164 -1.47 2.77 -14.45
C ARG A 164 -2.88 2.22 -14.68
N LEU A 165 -3.58 1.85 -13.61
CA LEU A 165 -5.00 1.50 -13.63
C LEU A 165 -5.91 2.72 -13.88
N GLY A 166 -5.36 3.94 -13.86
CA GLY A 166 -6.13 5.18 -14.04
C GLY A 166 -6.73 5.73 -12.76
N MET A 167 -6.35 5.21 -11.58
CA MET A 167 -6.82 5.70 -10.28
C MET A 167 -6.11 7.00 -9.88
N ILE A 168 -6.27 8.05 -10.70
CA ILE A 168 -5.58 9.35 -10.61
C ILE A 168 -6.60 10.44 -10.22
N GLY A 169 -6.18 11.41 -9.42
CA GLY A 169 -7.03 12.52 -8.96
C GLY A 169 -7.61 12.30 -7.56
N ASP A 170 -8.44 13.25 -7.14
CA ASP A 170 -8.99 13.34 -5.77
C ASP A 170 -10.03 12.27 -5.49
N GLU A 171 -10.80 11.85 -6.50
CA GLU A 171 -11.81 10.80 -6.36
C GLU A 171 -11.21 9.48 -5.84
N PHE A 172 -9.97 9.18 -6.24
CA PHE A 172 -9.25 7.96 -5.86
C PHE A 172 -8.26 8.19 -4.71
N ALA A 173 -8.19 9.39 -4.12
CA ALA A 173 -7.26 9.67 -3.03
C ALA A 173 -7.50 8.74 -1.82
N THR A 174 -8.77 8.58 -1.44
CA THR A 174 -9.19 7.65 -0.37
C THR A 174 -8.87 6.21 -0.73
N ALA A 175 -9.11 5.80 -1.97
CA ALA A 175 -8.81 4.44 -2.42
C ALA A 175 -7.32 4.13 -2.38
N ARG A 176 -6.47 5.04 -2.90
CA ARG A 176 -5.01 4.89 -2.83
C ARG A 176 -4.54 4.84 -1.38
N LYS A 177 -5.10 5.65 -0.48
CA LYS A 177 -4.74 5.63 0.95
C LYS A 177 -5.01 4.24 1.55
N HIS A 178 -6.23 3.72 1.43
CA HIS A 178 -6.59 2.43 2.01
C HIS A 178 -5.83 1.25 1.40
N LEU A 179 -5.63 1.26 0.09
CA LEU A 179 -4.95 0.18 -0.63
C LEU A 179 -3.43 0.15 -0.40
N LEU A 180 -2.82 1.26 0.03
CA LEU A 180 -1.39 1.36 0.29
C LEU A 180 -1.03 1.30 1.78
N GLU A 181 -2.02 1.44 2.68
CA GLU A 181 -1.84 1.52 4.13
C GLU A 181 -1.11 0.31 4.72
N ASN A 182 -1.36 -0.88 4.19
CA ASN A 182 -0.82 -2.13 4.72
C ASN A 182 0.46 -2.61 4.02
N LEU A 183 0.97 -1.86 3.03
CA LEU A 183 2.15 -2.26 2.27
C LEU A 183 3.42 -1.64 2.83
N GLU A 184 4.44 -2.46 2.97
CA GLU A 184 5.76 -2.02 3.42
C GLU A 184 6.52 -1.29 2.30
N GLY A 185 7.33 -0.31 2.69
CA GLY A 185 8.24 0.41 1.82
C GLY A 185 7.89 1.88 1.59
N ASN A 186 8.74 2.55 0.82
CA ASN A 186 8.59 3.98 0.53
C ASN A 186 7.65 4.19 -0.67
N LEU A 187 6.68 5.10 -0.57
CA LEU A 187 5.72 5.39 -1.66
C LEU A 187 6.31 6.19 -2.82
N ALA A 188 7.34 7.01 -2.55
CA ALA A 188 7.90 7.96 -3.49
C ALA A 188 9.06 7.37 -4.31
N TRP A 189 9.88 6.51 -3.70
CA TRP A 189 11.11 6.00 -4.30
C TRP A 189 11.12 4.48 -4.37
N ARG A 190 11.54 3.93 -5.51
CA ARG A 190 11.66 2.48 -5.69
C ARG A 190 12.77 1.88 -4.83
N ASP A 191 13.90 2.58 -4.76
CA ASP A 191 15.09 2.21 -4.00
C ASP A 191 15.27 3.19 -2.82
N PRO A 192 15.35 2.71 -1.56
CA PRO A 192 15.61 3.55 -0.40
C PRO A 192 16.85 4.44 -0.55
N ALA A 193 17.89 3.97 -1.23
CA ALA A 193 19.11 4.76 -1.44
C ALA A 193 18.87 6.00 -2.33
N GLN A 194 17.83 6.00 -3.18
CA GLN A 194 17.42 7.21 -3.91
C GLN A 194 16.85 8.27 -2.97
N ALA A 195 16.10 7.86 -1.95
CA ALA A 195 15.55 8.76 -0.95
C ALA A 195 16.67 9.39 -0.10
N GLU A 196 17.68 8.60 0.27
CA GLU A 196 18.85 9.06 1.02
C GLU A 196 19.70 10.05 0.21
N ARG A 197 20.03 9.72 -1.05
CA ARG A 197 20.73 10.65 -1.96
C ARG A 197 20.00 11.97 -2.14
N GLN A 198 18.67 11.95 -2.25
CA GLN A 198 17.86 13.17 -2.34
C GLN A 198 17.92 13.97 -1.02
N ARG A 199 17.84 13.31 0.14
CA ARG A 199 18.00 13.95 1.45
C ARG A 199 19.38 14.55 1.64
N GLU A 200 20.43 13.89 1.17
CA GLU A 200 21.81 14.40 1.20
C GLU A 200 21.97 15.63 0.31
N ARG A 201 21.46 15.59 -0.94
CA ARG A 201 21.44 16.76 -1.83
C ARG A 201 20.71 17.94 -1.20
N MET A 202 19.55 17.71 -0.60
CA MET A 202 18.79 18.76 0.09
C MET A 202 19.55 19.31 1.31
N ARG A 203 20.24 18.44 2.08
CA ARG A 203 21.08 18.86 3.21
C ARG A 203 22.28 19.69 2.74
N GLN A 204 22.98 19.26 1.69
CA GLN A 204 24.09 20.01 1.10
C GLN A 204 23.63 21.37 0.57
N ALA A 205 22.53 21.42 -0.18
CA ALA A 205 21.95 22.68 -0.65
C ALA A 205 21.49 23.60 0.49
N ALA A 206 21.03 23.04 1.61
CA ALA A 206 20.68 23.82 2.81
C ALA A 206 21.93 24.37 3.53
N LEU A 207 23.01 23.57 3.63
CA LEU A 207 24.30 24.00 4.17
C LEU A 207 24.96 25.08 3.30
N GLU A 208 24.90 24.96 1.99
CA GLU A 208 25.43 25.95 1.04
C GLU A 208 24.62 27.26 1.04
N ARG A 209 23.34 27.20 1.44
CA ARG A 209 22.49 28.38 1.67
C ARG A 209 22.69 29.04 3.03
N LEU A 210 23.47 28.44 3.94
CA LEU A 210 23.81 29.13 5.17
C LEU A 210 24.63 30.37 4.80
N PRO A 211 24.38 31.53 5.45
CA PRO A 211 25.23 32.68 5.27
C PRO A 211 26.67 32.26 5.57
N GLN A 212 27.58 32.53 4.64
CA GLN A 212 29.01 32.40 4.94
C GLN A 212 29.29 33.32 6.13
N PRO A 213 30.12 32.88 7.10
CA PRO A 213 30.55 33.78 8.16
C PRO A 213 31.33 34.90 7.46
N ASP A 214 30.68 36.05 7.28
CA ASP A 214 31.38 37.28 6.94
C ASP A 214 32.49 37.42 7.97
N SER A 215 33.71 37.55 7.45
CA SER A 215 34.95 37.79 8.17
C SER A 215 34.69 38.50 9.49
N TYR A 216 34.96 37.81 10.61
CA TYR A 216 35.07 38.48 11.91
C TYR A 216 35.97 39.69 11.70
N PRO A 217 35.52 40.92 12.01
CA PRO A 217 36.42 42.05 12.08
C PRO A 217 37.55 41.65 13.03
N HIS A 218 38.79 41.74 12.57
CA HIS A 218 39.94 41.70 13.45
C HIS A 218 39.83 42.93 14.36
N ASP A 219 39.19 42.77 15.53
CA ASP A 219 39.22 43.80 16.55
C ASP A 219 40.66 43.96 17.03
N GLU A 220 41.10 45.20 16.96
CA GLU A 220 42.43 45.65 17.31
C GLU A 220 42.74 45.34 18.78
N HIS A 221 44.03 45.16 19.05
CA HIS A 221 44.62 44.89 20.35
C HIS A 221 43.97 45.68 21.51
N ASP A 222 43.26 44.96 22.38
CA ASP A 222 42.82 45.46 23.68
C ASP A 222 44.07 45.63 24.57
N GLN A 223 44.57 46.86 24.69
CA GLN A 223 45.59 47.22 25.65
C GLN A 223 44.94 47.33 27.03
N PHE A 224 45.15 46.33 27.88
CA PHE A 224 44.85 46.43 29.31
C PHE A 224 45.83 47.44 29.93
N GLU A 225 45.38 48.67 30.17
CA GLU A 225 46.04 49.60 31.10
C GLU A 225 45.62 49.25 32.53
N ASP A 226 46.62 48.93 33.34
CA ASP A 226 46.54 48.66 34.77
C ASP A 226 46.32 49.99 35.52
N GLN A 227 45.24 50.12 36.30
CA GLN A 227 45.05 51.26 37.22
C GLN A 227 45.05 50.77 38.69
N PRO A 228 45.73 51.48 39.60
CA PRO A 228 45.93 51.01 40.96
C PRO A 228 44.71 51.26 41.86
N SER A 229 44.54 50.35 42.82
CA SER A 229 43.54 50.31 43.86
C SER A 229 43.73 51.38 44.94
N ASP A 230 42.68 52.12 45.27
CA ASP A 230 42.56 52.89 46.51
C ASP A 230 41.40 52.33 47.36
N GLU A 231 41.71 51.84 48.56
CA GLU A 231 40.73 51.62 49.65
C GLU A 231 40.29 52.99 50.24
N PRO A 232 39.14 53.08 50.94
CA PRO A 232 39.20 52.95 52.40
C PRO A 232 37.95 52.39 53.15
N GLU A 233 38.25 51.83 54.32
CA GLU A 233 37.58 51.89 55.65
C GLU A 233 36.11 51.46 55.90
N ASN A 234 35.97 50.25 56.45
CA ASN A 234 35.36 49.84 57.73
C ASN A 234 34.22 50.67 58.39
N VAL A 235 33.03 50.04 58.56
CA VAL A 235 32.13 50.25 59.72
C VAL A 235 31.46 48.92 60.15
N GLN A 236 31.33 48.76 61.46
CA GLN A 236 31.05 47.59 62.31
C GLN A 236 29.64 46.95 62.29
N GLU A 237 29.64 45.65 62.66
CA GLU A 237 28.72 44.84 63.49
C GLU A 237 27.20 45.08 63.50
N ASN A 238 26.42 44.02 63.20
CA ASN A 238 25.64 43.30 64.23
C ASN A 238 24.94 42.03 63.68
N ASP A 239 25.31 40.90 64.28
CA ASP A 239 24.51 39.79 64.86
C ASP A 239 23.13 39.34 64.31
N GLN A 240 23.01 38.00 64.34
CA GLN A 240 21.85 37.12 64.62
C GLN A 240 21.13 36.39 63.46
N ASP A 241 21.28 35.05 63.54
CA ASP A 241 20.26 33.99 63.41
C ASP A 241 19.58 33.81 62.03
N GLU A 242 19.30 32.61 61.51
CA GLU A 242 19.19 31.28 62.08
C GLU A 242 19.25 30.23 60.94
N ASP A 243 19.51 29.00 61.37
CA ASP A 243 19.66 27.75 60.62
C ASP A 243 18.33 27.21 60.02
N GLN A 244 18.48 26.18 59.18
CA GLN A 244 17.52 25.11 58.83
C GLN A 244 16.70 25.18 57.53
N GLY A 245 17.04 24.25 56.62
CA GLY A 245 16.13 23.11 56.40
C GLY A 245 15.46 22.96 55.01
N PHE A 246 15.94 21.96 54.25
CA PHE A 246 15.17 20.86 53.61
C PHE A 246 13.81 21.23 52.93
N THR A 247 13.55 21.05 51.63
CA THR A 247 13.42 19.75 50.93
C THR A 247 12.97 19.93 49.46
N MET A 248 13.35 18.96 48.62
CA MET A 248 12.75 18.65 47.31
C MET A 248 11.27 18.25 47.41
N GLN A 249 10.48 18.61 46.39
CA GLN A 249 9.26 17.88 46.01
C GLN A 249 9.31 17.46 44.54
N MET A 250 8.71 16.29 44.30
CA MET A 250 8.67 15.50 43.07
C MET A 250 8.00 16.21 41.89
#